data_AF-A0A1I6U9A4-F1
#
_entry.id   AF-A0A1I6U9A4-F1
#
_cell.length_a   1.000
_cell.length_b   1.000
_cell.length_c   1.000
_cell.angle_alpha   90.00
_cell.angle_beta   90.00
_cell.angle_gamma   90.00
#
_symmetry.space_group_name_H-M   'P 1'
#
loop_
_entity.id
_entity.type
_entity.pdbx_description
1 polymer ?
#
loop_
_entity_poly.entity_id
_entity_poly.type
_entity_poly.pdbx_seq_one_letter_code
_entity_poly.pdbx_strand_id
1 'polypeptide(L)'
;MRSLTKDIEFVNLLAKGTDKVSRQKQVEVAKDFAREQLDEHVKFLKNGGIKKPIDENGFGGGKYKPDVISAAVDITRVDGKKTKITFGYNGAREGQFNPSVMELHPDLGKIAQGTRKKAKNDPKNPYKDDESFEIWHVENCAEIQAVNQLLWSGSKIDDILISTINGNGKYKAPCKNCQETFLDFINDFRE
;
A
#
# COMPACT_ATOMS: atom_id res chain seq x y z
N MET A 1 30.62 44.82 30.06
CA MET A 1 30.44 44.39 28.65
C MET A 1 30.22 42.89 28.63
N ARG A 2 28.97 42.43 28.47
CA ARG A 2 28.65 40.99 28.32
C ARG A 2 28.86 40.61 26.86
N SER A 3 29.56 39.51 26.66
CA SER A 3 30.09 39.02 25.39
C SER A 3 28.97 38.65 24.41
N LEU A 4 28.75 39.48 23.39
CA LEU A 4 27.83 39.24 22.25
C LEU A 4 28.17 37.97 21.43
N THR A 5 29.30 37.32 21.71
CA THR A 5 29.72 36.09 21.04
C THR A 5 29.08 34.81 21.57
N LYS A 6 28.59 34.79 22.83
CA LYS A 6 27.94 33.59 23.39
C LYS A 6 26.50 33.39 22.88
N ASP A 7 25.83 34.48 22.51
CA ASP A 7 24.45 34.40 22.00
C ASP A 7 24.41 33.91 20.54
N ILE A 8 25.47 34.18 19.75
CA ILE A 8 25.56 33.73 18.35
C ILE A 8 25.85 32.22 18.26
N GLU A 9 26.64 31.65 19.17
CA GLU A 9 26.80 30.19 19.24
C GLU A 9 25.52 29.49 19.72
N PHE A 10 24.77 30.08 20.65
CA PHE A 10 23.50 29.51 21.13
C PHE A 10 22.38 29.56 20.07
N VAL A 11 22.33 30.65 19.28
CA VAL A 11 21.39 30.79 18.17
C VAL A 11 21.77 29.89 16.97
N ASN A 12 23.06 29.65 16.72
CA ASN A 12 23.51 28.70 15.69
C ASN A 12 23.38 27.22 16.08
N LEU A 13 23.30 26.91 17.38
CA LEU A 13 22.95 25.57 17.86
C LEU A 13 21.43 25.30 17.76
N LEU A 14 20.59 26.33 17.87
CA LEU A 14 19.14 26.22 17.65
C LEU A 14 18.77 26.23 16.15
N ALA A 15 19.60 26.80 15.29
CA ALA A 15 19.39 26.80 13.83
C ALA A 15 19.89 25.52 13.11
N LYS A 16 20.55 24.60 13.82
CA LYS A 16 21.03 23.30 13.29
C LYS A 16 20.14 22.10 13.61
N GLY A 17 18.97 22.34 14.19
CA GLY A 17 17.95 21.32 14.48
C GLY A 17 16.65 21.61 13.75
N THR A 18 16.64 21.66 12.43
CA THR A 18 15.40 21.32 11.71
C THR A 18 15.20 19.83 11.94
N ASP A 19 14.40 19.49 12.96
CA ASP A 19 14.05 18.11 13.31
C ASP A 19 13.46 17.42 12.07
N LYS A 20 14.31 16.78 11.28
CA LYS A 20 13.92 15.79 10.31
C LYS A 20 13.25 14.72 11.16
N VAL A 21 11.92 14.69 11.15
CA VAL A 21 11.12 13.67 11.84
C VAL A 21 11.80 12.34 11.56
N SER A 22 12.21 11.64 12.61
CA SER A 22 12.96 10.39 12.44
C SER A 22 12.13 9.45 11.56
N ARG A 23 12.79 8.69 10.68
CA ARG A 23 12.10 7.76 9.77
C ARG A 23 11.15 6.83 10.54
N GLN A 24 11.53 6.42 11.74
CA GLN A 24 10.69 5.64 12.63
C GLN A 24 9.40 6.40 13.04
N LYS A 25 9.51 7.68 13.41
CA LYS A 25 8.32 8.49 13.72
C LYS A 25 7.45 8.72 12.49
N GLN A 26 8.03 8.86 11.29
CA GLN A 26 7.26 8.91 10.04
C GLN A 26 6.48 7.61 9.80
N VAL A 27 7.10 6.46 10.04
CA VAL A 27 6.45 5.15 9.94
C VAL A 27 5.28 5.03 10.89
N GLU A 28 5.43 5.38 12.18
CA GLU A 28 4.35 5.26 13.15
C GLU A 28 3.17 6.19 12.82
N VAL A 29 3.44 7.45 12.42
CA VAL A 29 2.39 8.37 11.97
C VAL A 29 1.70 7.84 10.70
N ALA A 30 2.46 7.27 9.76
CA ALA A 30 1.91 6.68 8.54
C ALA A 30 1.03 5.45 8.83
N LYS A 31 1.39 4.64 9.83
CA LYS A 31 0.57 3.51 10.28
C LYS A 31 -0.77 4.01 10.81
N ASP A 32 -0.76 4.93 11.76
CA ASP A 32 -2.01 5.44 12.36
C ASP A 32 -2.91 6.09 11.30
N PHE A 33 -2.31 6.86 10.39
CA PHE A 33 -3.03 7.43 9.25
C PHE A 33 -3.61 6.35 8.31
N ALA A 34 -2.84 5.33 7.94
CA ALA A 34 -3.33 4.25 7.08
C ALA A 34 -4.54 3.53 7.69
N ARG A 35 -4.51 3.29 9.00
CA ARG A 35 -5.58 2.63 9.74
C ARG A 35 -6.87 3.45 9.74
N GLU A 36 -6.76 4.74 10.09
CA GLU A 36 -7.90 5.67 10.05
C GLU A 36 -8.53 5.73 8.65
N GLN A 37 -7.68 5.85 7.63
CA GLN A 37 -8.15 5.92 6.25
C GLN A 37 -8.78 4.60 5.75
N LEU A 38 -8.29 3.44 6.19
CA LEU A 38 -8.93 2.16 5.88
C LEU A 38 -10.33 2.06 6.51
N ASP A 39 -10.51 2.52 7.75
CA ASP A 39 -11.82 2.55 8.42
C ASP A 39 -12.82 3.46 7.68
N GLU A 40 -12.37 4.63 7.24
CA GLU A 40 -13.16 5.55 6.41
C GLU A 40 -13.50 4.93 5.05
N HIS A 41 -12.52 4.30 4.41
CA HIS A 41 -12.68 3.73 3.08
C HIS A 41 -13.64 2.54 3.06
N VAL A 42 -13.67 1.72 4.12
CA VAL A 42 -14.68 0.68 4.31
C VAL A 42 -16.09 1.27 4.36
N LYS A 43 -16.29 2.39 5.07
CA LYS A 43 -17.59 3.08 5.13
C LYS A 43 -17.97 3.62 3.75
N PHE A 44 -17.02 4.24 3.05
CA PHE A 44 -17.18 4.72 1.68
C PHE A 44 -17.67 3.61 0.73
N LEU A 45 -17.03 2.44 0.73
CA LEU A 45 -17.44 1.28 -0.08
C LEU A 45 -18.82 0.75 0.32
N LYS A 46 -19.09 0.60 1.62
CA LYS A 46 -20.42 0.16 2.13
C LYS A 46 -21.53 1.10 1.70
N ASN A 47 -21.25 2.40 1.60
CA ASN A 47 -22.20 3.41 1.13
C ASN A 47 -22.31 3.50 -0.39
N GLY A 48 -21.54 2.69 -1.14
CA GLY A 48 -21.59 2.65 -2.61
C GLY A 48 -20.72 3.70 -3.28
N GLY A 49 -19.65 4.14 -2.62
CA GLY A 49 -18.67 5.08 -3.15
C GLY A 49 -18.00 4.61 -4.46
N ILE A 50 -17.94 3.30 -4.68
CA ILE A 50 -17.61 2.70 -5.97
C ILE A 50 -18.77 1.81 -6.43
N LYS A 51 -19.19 2.00 -7.67
CA LYS A 51 -20.18 1.16 -8.34
C LYS A 51 -19.52 0.33 -9.43
N LYS A 52 -20.03 -0.88 -9.62
CA LYS A 52 -19.68 -1.71 -10.78
C LYS A 52 -20.19 -1.02 -12.07
N PRO A 53 -19.50 -1.16 -13.20
CA PRO A 53 -20.01 -0.67 -14.48
C PRO A 53 -21.33 -1.35 -14.82
N ILE A 54 -22.10 -0.71 -15.69
CA ILE A 54 -23.29 -1.29 -16.32
C ILE A 54 -22.84 -1.83 -17.68
N ASP A 55 -23.14 -3.09 -17.96
CA ASP A 55 -22.84 -3.69 -19.25
C ASP A 55 -23.83 -3.25 -20.35
N GLU A 56 -23.58 -3.66 -21.58
CA GLU A 56 -24.40 -3.33 -22.75
C GLU A 56 -25.87 -3.80 -22.65
N ASN A 57 -26.14 -4.77 -21.77
CA ASN A 57 -27.47 -5.33 -21.53
C ASN A 57 -28.16 -4.68 -20.32
N GLY A 58 -27.55 -3.67 -19.70
CA GLY A 58 -28.10 -2.96 -18.55
C GLY A 58 -27.86 -3.67 -17.21
N PHE A 59 -27.09 -4.76 -17.16
CA PHE A 59 -26.74 -5.43 -15.92
C PHE A 59 -25.52 -4.79 -15.26
N GLY A 60 -25.53 -4.66 -13.93
CA GLY A 60 -24.43 -4.05 -13.18
C GLY A 60 -24.90 -2.91 -12.27
N GLY A 61 -24.08 -1.87 -12.11
CA GLY A 61 -24.43 -0.67 -11.32
C GLY A 61 -24.51 -0.84 -9.80
N GLY A 62 -24.46 -2.08 -9.30
CA GLY A 62 -24.44 -2.40 -7.88
C GLY A 62 -23.16 -1.93 -7.18
N LYS A 63 -23.22 -1.86 -5.84
CA LYS A 63 -22.06 -1.50 -5.00
C LYS A 63 -20.90 -2.47 -5.24
N TYR A 64 -19.69 -1.93 -5.39
CA TYR A 64 -18.48 -2.73 -5.40
C TYR A 64 -18.16 -3.24 -3.97
N LYS A 65 -17.80 -4.52 -3.87
CA LYS A 65 -17.51 -5.20 -2.59
C LYS A 65 -16.26 -6.06 -2.80
N PRO A 66 -15.06 -5.56 -2.45
CA PRO A 66 -13.83 -6.34 -2.49
C PRO A 66 -13.74 -7.28 -1.28
N ASP A 67 -12.99 -8.38 -1.41
CA ASP A 67 -12.72 -9.27 -0.27
C ASP A 67 -11.54 -8.76 0.58
N VAL A 68 -10.61 -8.03 -0.05
CA VAL A 68 -9.41 -7.46 0.56
C VAL A 68 -9.22 -6.04 0.06
N ILE A 69 -8.87 -5.14 0.98
CA ILE A 69 -8.57 -3.74 0.73
C ILE A 69 -7.18 -3.48 1.33
N SER A 70 -6.29 -2.88 0.56
CA SER A 70 -4.98 -2.45 1.06
C SER A 70 -4.79 -0.97 0.83
N ALA A 71 -4.21 -0.29 1.82
CA ALA A 71 -3.73 1.07 1.71
C ALA A 71 -2.21 1.06 1.52
N ALA A 72 -1.73 1.90 0.60
CA ALA A 72 -0.33 2.24 0.48
C ALA A 72 -0.15 3.73 0.81
N VAL A 73 0.82 4.06 1.68
CA VAL A 73 1.06 5.42 2.16
C VAL A 73 2.52 5.82 1.93
N ASP A 74 2.76 7.01 1.38
CA ASP A 74 4.11 7.59 1.32
C ASP A 74 4.49 8.17 2.69
N ILE A 75 5.40 7.51 3.39
CA ILE A 75 5.77 7.88 4.77
C ILE A 75 6.45 9.26 4.86
N THR A 76 6.99 9.76 3.75
CA THR A 76 7.69 11.06 3.74
C THR A 76 6.73 12.25 3.64
N ARG A 77 5.43 11.97 3.53
CA ARG A 77 4.39 12.96 3.25
C ARG A 77 3.29 13.04 4.31
N VAL A 78 3.45 12.35 5.44
CA VAL A 78 2.43 12.25 6.48
C VAL A 78 2.61 13.36 7.53
N ASP A 79 2.29 14.59 7.15
CA ASP A 79 2.37 15.78 8.02
C ASP A 79 1.24 16.82 7.77
N GLY A 80 0.07 16.34 7.32
CA GLY A 80 -1.17 17.11 7.29
C GLY A 80 -1.34 18.08 6.12
N LYS A 81 -0.35 18.22 5.22
CA LYS A 81 -0.47 19.08 4.03
C LYS A 81 -0.25 18.39 2.69
N LYS A 82 0.39 17.22 2.64
CA LYS A 82 0.74 16.54 1.37
C LYS A 82 0.61 15.02 1.41
N THR A 83 -0.21 14.47 2.30
CA THR A 83 -0.31 13.01 2.46
C THR A 83 -0.74 12.33 1.17
N LYS A 84 0.03 11.32 0.73
CA LYS A 84 -0.31 10.49 -0.42
C LYS A 84 -0.69 9.10 0.07
N ILE A 85 -1.91 8.71 -0.25
CA ILE A 85 -2.46 7.39 0.00
C ILE A 85 -3.20 6.92 -1.23
N THR A 86 -3.09 5.62 -1.51
CA THR A 86 -3.86 4.94 -2.54
C THR A 86 -4.43 3.65 -1.99
N PHE A 87 -5.53 3.19 -2.58
CA PHE A 87 -6.21 1.96 -2.18
C PHE A 87 -6.20 0.93 -3.30
N GLY A 88 -5.72 -0.27 -3.02
CA GLY A 88 -5.80 -1.41 -3.91
C GLY A 88 -6.84 -2.42 -3.43
N TYR A 89 -7.36 -3.18 -4.39
CA TYR A 89 -8.36 -4.21 -4.13
C TYR A 89 -7.92 -5.52 -4.78
N ASN A 90 -8.25 -6.65 -4.16
CA ASN A 90 -8.03 -7.95 -4.79
C ASN A 90 -9.09 -8.21 -5.88
N GLY A 91 -8.81 -9.16 -6.76
CA GLY A 91 -9.82 -9.75 -7.64
C GLY A 91 -9.80 -9.30 -9.10
N ALA A 92 -8.61 -9.05 -9.67
CA ALA A 92 -8.40 -9.20 -11.10
C ALA A 92 -8.61 -10.67 -11.49
N ARG A 93 -9.86 -11.03 -11.77
CA ARG A 93 -10.25 -12.24 -12.50
C ARG A 93 -10.88 -11.82 -13.81
N GLU A 94 -10.78 -12.67 -14.82
CA GLU A 94 -11.42 -12.42 -16.11
C GLU A 94 -12.92 -12.12 -15.90
N GLY A 95 -13.40 -11.00 -16.46
CA GLY A 95 -14.78 -10.54 -16.32
C GLY A 95 -15.16 -9.90 -14.98
N GLN A 96 -14.27 -9.85 -13.98
CA GLN A 96 -14.56 -9.20 -12.70
C GLN A 96 -14.06 -7.76 -12.65
N PHE A 97 -14.97 -6.83 -12.35
CA PHE A 97 -14.61 -5.42 -12.15
C PHE A 97 -13.69 -5.25 -10.94
N ASN A 98 -12.51 -4.66 -11.17
CA ASN A 98 -11.61 -4.18 -10.14
C ASN A 98 -11.08 -2.79 -10.57
N PRO A 99 -11.44 -1.71 -9.83
CA PRO A 99 -11.09 -0.34 -10.23
C PRO A 99 -9.62 0.02 -10.02
N SER A 100 -8.84 -0.84 -9.35
CA SER A 100 -7.43 -0.59 -9.05
C SER A 100 -6.46 -1.24 -10.04
N VAL A 101 -6.95 -2.04 -10.99
CA VAL A 101 -6.09 -2.73 -11.96
C VAL A 101 -5.54 -1.73 -12.97
N MET A 102 -4.21 -1.70 -13.06
CA MET A 102 -3.47 -0.89 -14.01
C MET A 102 -2.27 -1.70 -14.52
N GLU A 103 -1.63 -1.21 -15.58
CA GLU A 103 -0.28 -1.67 -15.92
C GLU A 103 0.65 -1.50 -14.71
N LEU A 104 1.47 -2.51 -14.42
CA LEU A 104 2.40 -2.44 -13.31
C LEU A 104 3.51 -1.44 -13.59
N HIS A 105 3.77 -0.59 -12.60
CA HIS A 105 4.95 0.25 -12.58
C HIS A 105 6.21 -0.63 -12.75
N PRO A 106 7.19 -0.25 -13.59
CA PRO A 106 8.33 -1.11 -13.91
C PRO A 106 9.09 -1.65 -12.70
N ASP A 107 9.26 -0.82 -11.65
CA ASP A 107 9.94 -1.25 -10.42
C ASP A 107 9.15 -2.32 -9.67
N LEU A 108 7.83 -2.18 -9.59
CA LEU A 108 6.97 -3.18 -8.97
C LEU A 108 6.90 -4.45 -9.81
N GLY A 109 6.89 -4.32 -11.15
CA GLY A 109 6.95 -5.44 -12.08
C GLY A 109 8.20 -6.31 -11.88
N LYS A 110 9.36 -5.69 -11.63
CA LYS A 110 10.61 -6.43 -11.31
C LYS A 110 10.49 -7.21 -10.01
N ILE A 111 9.92 -6.60 -8.97
CA ILE A 111 9.74 -7.26 -7.66
C ILE A 111 8.76 -8.42 -7.78
N ALA A 112 7.61 -8.20 -8.43
CA ALA A 112 6.61 -9.24 -8.68
C ALA A 112 7.20 -10.41 -9.49
N GLN A 113 8.01 -10.12 -10.52
CA GLN A 113 8.73 -11.15 -11.28
C GLN A 113 9.73 -11.93 -10.39
N GLY A 114 10.39 -11.25 -9.45
CA GLY A 114 11.22 -11.88 -8.42
C GLY A 114 10.44 -12.89 -7.59
N THR A 115 9.26 -12.50 -7.08
CA THR A 115 8.35 -13.39 -6.35
C THR A 115 7.93 -14.59 -7.20
N ARG A 116 7.53 -14.38 -8.46
CA ARG A 116 7.15 -15.46 -9.38
C ARG A 116 8.27 -16.47 -9.60
N LYS A 117 9.51 -15.98 -9.78
CA LYS A 117 10.69 -16.85 -9.91
C LYS A 117 10.96 -17.64 -8.63
N LYS A 118 10.82 -17.03 -7.44
CA LYS A 118 10.92 -17.75 -6.16
C LYS A 118 9.87 -18.85 -6.08
N ALA A 119 8.61 -18.54 -6.39
CA ALA A 119 7.50 -19.47 -6.35
C ALA A 119 7.72 -20.67 -7.29
N LYS A 120 8.14 -20.42 -8.53
CA LYS A 120 8.44 -21.44 -9.52
C LYS A 120 9.54 -22.41 -9.07
N ASN A 121 10.55 -21.89 -8.37
CA ASN A 121 11.74 -22.64 -8.00
C ASN A 121 11.66 -23.28 -6.61
N ASP A 122 10.60 -23.03 -5.83
CA ASP A 122 10.39 -23.69 -4.54
C ASP A 122 9.82 -25.11 -4.77
N PRO A 123 10.60 -26.18 -4.48
CA PRO A 123 10.15 -27.56 -4.71
C PRO A 123 9.00 -27.98 -3.80
N LYS A 124 8.75 -27.25 -2.70
CA LYS A 124 7.64 -27.52 -1.76
C LYS A 124 6.38 -26.72 -2.09
N ASN A 125 6.43 -25.83 -3.08
CA ASN A 125 5.31 -25.00 -3.43
C ASN A 125 4.32 -25.77 -4.32
N PRO A 126 3.06 -25.98 -3.87
CA PRO A 126 2.05 -26.68 -4.66
C PRO A 126 1.59 -25.91 -5.91
N TYR A 127 1.86 -24.60 -5.98
CA TYR A 127 1.45 -23.72 -7.08
C TYR A 127 2.63 -23.25 -7.95
N LYS A 128 3.76 -23.98 -7.91
CA LYS A 128 4.99 -23.60 -8.62
C LYS A 128 4.81 -23.49 -10.14
N ASP A 129 3.95 -24.32 -10.73
CA ASP A 129 3.71 -24.35 -12.18
C ASP A 129 2.93 -23.11 -12.65
N ASP A 130 2.15 -22.50 -11.74
CA ASP A 130 1.48 -21.21 -11.93
C ASP A 130 2.39 -20.01 -11.58
N GLU A 131 3.65 -20.28 -11.22
CA GLU A 131 4.65 -19.30 -10.76
C GLU A 131 4.11 -18.44 -9.61
N SER A 132 3.35 -19.03 -8.70
CA SER A 132 2.65 -18.34 -7.61
C SER A 132 2.80 -19.10 -6.30
N PHE A 133 2.64 -18.43 -5.16
CA PHE A 133 2.51 -19.06 -3.83
C PHE A 133 1.05 -19.22 -3.38
N GLU A 134 0.10 -18.79 -4.21
CA GLU A 134 -1.35 -18.91 -4.02
C GLU A 134 -2.00 -19.43 -5.31
N ILE A 135 -3.26 -19.87 -5.24
CA ILE A 135 -4.06 -20.27 -6.43
C ILE A 135 -4.36 -19.12 -7.41
N TRP A 136 -3.90 -17.90 -7.12
CA TRP A 136 -3.98 -16.72 -7.98
C TRP A 136 -2.60 -16.06 -8.07
N HIS A 137 -2.31 -15.39 -9.19
CA HIS A 137 -1.03 -14.71 -9.37
C HIS A 137 -0.84 -13.51 -8.42
N VAL A 138 0.40 -13.16 -8.13
CA VAL A 138 0.75 -12.08 -7.20
C VAL A 138 0.12 -10.75 -7.61
N GLU A 139 0.02 -10.48 -8.91
CA GLU A 139 -0.56 -9.27 -9.47
C GLU A 139 -2.04 -9.08 -9.13
N ASN A 140 -2.74 -10.15 -8.72
CA ASN A 140 -4.12 -10.08 -8.28
C ASN A 140 -4.29 -9.52 -6.84
N CYS A 141 -3.21 -9.34 -6.09
CA CYS A 141 -3.28 -8.96 -4.68
C CYS A 141 -3.57 -7.46 -4.50
N ALA A 142 -4.35 -7.13 -3.46
CA ALA A 142 -4.73 -5.75 -3.15
C ALA A 142 -3.50 -4.88 -2.85
N GLU A 143 -2.50 -5.45 -2.18
CA GLU A 143 -1.24 -4.84 -1.80
C GLU A 143 -0.45 -4.41 -3.04
N ILE A 144 -0.35 -5.28 -4.06
CA ILE A 144 0.27 -4.93 -5.35
C ILE A 144 -0.43 -3.72 -5.96
N GLN A 145 -1.76 -3.74 -6.04
CA GLN A 145 -2.50 -2.66 -6.69
C GLN A 145 -2.44 -1.33 -5.93
N ALA A 146 -2.37 -1.38 -4.60
CA ALA A 146 -2.21 -0.18 -3.77
C ALA A 146 -0.83 0.47 -4.03
N VAL A 147 0.23 -0.33 -3.94
CA VAL A 147 1.61 0.11 -4.20
C VAL A 147 1.76 0.60 -5.64
N ASN A 148 1.17 -0.10 -6.61
CA ASN A 148 1.23 0.25 -8.02
C ASN A 148 0.73 1.68 -8.27
N GLN A 149 -0.48 1.99 -7.78
CA GLN A 149 -1.07 3.32 -7.89
C GLN A 149 -0.20 4.39 -7.22
N LEU A 150 0.37 4.08 -6.06
CA LEU A 150 1.18 5.04 -5.32
C LEU A 150 2.51 5.35 -6.05
N LEU A 151 3.13 4.35 -6.67
CA LEU A 151 4.32 4.52 -7.50
C LEU A 151 4.01 5.37 -8.75
N TRP A 152 2.91 5.10 -9.44
CA TRP A 152 2.45 5.92 -10.56
C TRP A 152 2.15 7.37 -10.15
N SER A 153 1.79 7.62 -8.89
CA SER A 153 1.64 8.98 -8.35
C SER A 153 2.97 9.68 -8.00
N GLY A 154 4.11 9.04 -8.27
CA GLY A 154 5.46 9.58 -8.08
C GLY A 154 6.07 9.36 -6.70
N SER A 155 5.57 8.39 -5.93
CA SER A 155 6.19 8.00 -4.65
C SER A 155 7.36 7.03 -4.89
N LYS A 156 8.31 6.96 -3.97
CA LYS A 156 9.45 6.04 -4.06
C LYS A 156 9.14 4.73 -3.37
N ILE A 157 9.57 3.62 -3.96
CA ILE A 157 9.26 2.28 -3.47
C ILE A 157 9.70 2.04 -2.02
N ASP A 158 10.88 2.55 -1.64
CA ASP A 158 11.43 2.43 -0.29
C ASP A 158 10.68 3.26 0.75
N ASP A 159 9.83 4.20 0.33
CA ASP A 159 9.07 5.10 1.20
C ASP A 159 7.60 4.70 1.34
N ILE A 160 7.22 3.51 0.87
CA ILE A 160 5.84 3.03 0.91
C ILE A 160 5.60 2.15 2.13
N LEU A 161 4.62 2.55 2.93
CA LEU A 161 4.01 1.71 3.97
C LEU A 161 2.76 1.03 3.44
N ILE A 162 2.60 -0.26 3.73
CA ILE A 162 1.42 -1.04 3.34
C ILE A 162 0.62 -1.45 4.60
N SER A 163 -0.70 -1.29 4.56
CA SER A 163 -1.64 -1.80 5.58
C SER A 163 -2.84 -2.47 4.90
N THR A 164 -3.32 -3.58 5.44
CA THR A 164 -4.29 -4.46 4.77
C THR A 164 -5.38 -4.93 5.71
N ILE A 165 -6.61 -4.91 5.19
CA ILE A 165 -7.83 -5.40 5.86
C ILE A 165 -8.63 -6.28 4.91
N ASN A 166 -9.53 -7.09 5.46
CA ASN A 166 -10.59 -7.74 4.66
C ASN A 166 -11.75 -6.77 4.36
N GLY A 167 -12.66 -7.17 3.47
CA GLY A 167 -13.83 -6.38 3.07
C GLY A 167 -14.81 -6.05 4.22
N ASN A 168 -14.67 -6.70 5.38
CA ASN A 168 -15.44 -6.39 6.58
C ASN A 168 -14.76 -5.34 7.48
N GLY A 169 -13.52 -4.96 7.19
CA GLY A 169 -12.74 -3.99 7.97
C GLY A 169 -11.86 -4.60 9.06
N LYS A 170 -11.66 -5.93 9.09
CA LYS A 170 -10.72 -6.54 10.04
C LYS A 170 -9.34 -6.60 9.42
N TYR A 171 -8.31 -6.29 10.21
CA TYR A 171 -6.92 -6.50 9.82
C TYR A 171 -6.68 -7.95 9.44
N LYS A 172 -5.78 -8.13 8.49
CA LYS A 172 -5.44 -9.42 7.94
C LYS A 172 -3.97 -9.44 7.57
N ALA A 173 -3.32 -10.56 7.87
CA ALA A 173 -2.02 -10.85 7.32
C ALA A 173 -2.09 -10.93 5.78
N PRO A 174 -1.07 -10.45 5.07
CA PRO A 174 -0.95 -10.61 3.63
C PRO A 174 -0.95 -12.10 3.25
N CYS A 175 -1.43 -12.41 2.05
CA CYS A 175 -1.29 -13.76 1.49
C CYS A 175 0.18 -14.11 1.23
N LYS A 176 0.50 -15.38 0.99
CA LYS A 176 1.89 -15.84 0.86
C LYS A 176 2.62 -15.16 -0.30
N ASN A 177 1.92 -14.85 -1.39
CA ASN A 177 2.45 -14.03 -2.48
C ASN A 177 2.96 -12.67 -1.98
N CYS A 178 2.16 -11.96 -1.19
CA CYS A 178 2.52 -10.63 -0.70
C CYS A 178 3.53 -10.67 0.46
N GLN A 179 3.52 -11.72 1.28
CA GLN A 179 4.57 -11.95 2.27
C GLN A 179 5.95 -12.03 1.61
N GLU A 180 6.07 -12.81 0.53
CA GLU A 180 7.33 -12.97 -0.21
C GLU A 180 7.73 -11.74 -1.04
N THR A 181 6.75 -10.97 -1.49
CA THR A 181 6.95 -9.77 -2.32
C THR A 181 7.41 -8.58 -1.48
N PHE A 182 6.80 -8.40 -0.30
CA PHE A 182 6.96 -7.21 0.53
C PHE A 182 7.71 -7.48 1.83
N LEU A 183 8.48 -8.57 1.89
CA LEU A 183 9.25 -8.97 3.08
C LEU A 183 10.13 -7.82 3.62
N ASP A 184 10.77 -7.08 2.71
CA ASP A 184 11.69 -5.98 3.05
C ASP A 184 11.01 -4.60 3.07
N PHE A 185 9.69 -4.54 2.85
CA PHE A 185 8.94 -3.29 2.85
C PHE A 185 8.54 -2.87 4.27
N ILE A 186 8.26 -1.58 4.41
CA ILE A 186 7.58 -1.06 5.59
C ILE A 186 6.14 -1.56 5.54
N ASN A 187 5.74 -2.35 6.54
CA ASN A 187 4.41 -2.91 6.59
C ASN A 187 3.78 -2.81 7.98
N ASP A 188 2.46 -2.79 7.99
CA ASP A 188 1.60 -2.86 9.17
C ASP A 188 0.73 -4.12 9.11
N PHE A 189 1.35 -5.24 8.70
CA PHE A 189 0.66 -6.52 8.61
C PHE A 189 0.35 -7.04 10.01
N ARG A 190 -0.92 -7.40 10.23
CA ARG A 190 -1.47 -7.79 11.54
C ARG A 190 -2.40 -8.98 11.35
N GLU A 191 -2.36 -9.93 12.27
CA GLU A 191 -3.32 -11.04 12.37
C GLU A 191 -4.57 -10.65 13.18
#